data_AF-A0A7S3LBL3-F1
#
_entry.id   AF-A0A7S3LBL3-F1
#
_cell.length_a   1.000
_cell.length_b   1.000
_cell.length_c   1.000
_cell.angle_alpha   90.00
_cell.angle_beta   90.00
_cell.angle_gamma   90.00
#
_symmetry.space_group_name_H-M   'P 1'
#
loop_
_entity.id
_entity.type
_entity.pdbx_description
1 polymer ?
#
loop_
_entity_poly.entity_id
_entity_poly.type
_entity_poly.pdbx_seq_one_letter_code
_entity_poly.pdbx_strand_id
1 'polypeptide(L)'
;TNMDLVALYLKVRLFAVAVVASLACLSGGDAPKSFFFGDEPYTHETGHMDHIGDKLLEDEDRIDTAAEFREEVYAALCGEAGMMETSSCDTHKAPLAAFLYRTMGDNRISKVLQDCHILDGPVPLDEDASWALLRKLPRPIVCTVAEEISSFTVSRAAALDRILQSL
;
A
#
# COMPACT_ATOMS: atom_id res chain seq x y z
N THR A 1 -5.49 -23.78 6.80
CA THR A 1 -5.28 -22.50 6.10
C THR A 1 -6.25 -22.38 4.94
N ASN A 2 -7.07 -21.33 4.91
CA ASN A 2 -8.01 -21.10 3.81
C ASN A 2 -7.25 -20.43 2.64
N MET A 3 -7.11 -21.13 1.51
CA MET A 3 -6.34 -20.65 0.36
C MET A 3 -6.89 -19.34 -0.21
N ASP A 4 -8.20 -19.11 -0.10
CA ASP A 4 -8.82 -17.87 -0.60
C ASP A 4 -8.38 -16.64 0.21
N LEU A 5 -8.21 -16.81 1.53
CA LEU A 5 -7.72 -15.74 2.40
C LEU A 5 -6.25 -15.42 2.11
N VAL A 6 -5.42 -16.45 1.87
CA VAL A 6 -4.01 -16.26 1.50
C VAL A 6 -3.90 -15.57 0.14
N ALA A 7 -4.71 -15.98 -0.84
CA ALA A 7 -4.74 -15.33 -2.15
C ALA A 7 -5.16 -13.86 -2.04
N LEU A 8 -6.17 -13.55 -1.22
CA LEU A 8 -6.61 -12.18 -0.99
C LEU A 8 -5.54 -11.35 -0.28
N TYR A 9 -4.90 -11.90 0.76
CA TYR A 9 -3.79 -11.26 1.46
C TYR A 9 -2.65 -10.89 0.50
N LEU A 10 -2.23 -11.82 -0.36
CA LEU A 10 -1.18 -11.57 -1.36
C LEU A 10 -1.61 -10.53 -2.39
N LYS A 11 -2.88 -10.56 -2.86
CA LYS A 11 -3.42 -9.55 -3.78
C LYS A 11 -3.37 -8.16 -3.17
N VAL A 12 -3.73 -8.02 -1.90
CA VAL A 12 -3.73 -6.73 -1.20
C VAL A 12 -2.31 -6.21 -1.02
N ARG A 13 -1.34 -7.08 -0.64
CA ARG A 13 0.08 -6.67 -0.58
C ARG A 13 0.61 -6.28 -1.96
N LEU A 14 0.29 -7.04 -3.00
CA LEU A 14 0.65 -6.70 -4.38
C LEU A 14 0.06 -5.34 -4.82
N PHE A 15 -1.19 -5.05 -4.42
CA PHE A 15 -1.82 -3.76 -4.69
C PHE A 15 -1.06 -2.61 -4.02
N ALA A 16 -0.68 -2.76 -2.75
CA ALA A 16 0.14 -1.77 -2.06
C ALA A 16 1.49 -1.55 -2.76
N VAL A 17 2.12 -2.65 -3.21
CA VAL A 17 3.35 -2.57 -4.01
C VAL A 17 3.14 -1.79 -5.29
N ALA A 18 2.06 -2.07 -6.02
CA ALA A 18 1.77 -1.37 -7.27
C ALA A 18 1.54 0.14 -7.07
N VAL A 19 0.87 0.54 -5.98
CA VAL A 19 0.66 1.97 -5.64
C VAL A 19 1.98 2.68 -5.37
N VAL A 20 2.83 2.12 -4.49
CA VAL A 20 4.12 2.73 -4.15
C VAL A 20 5.04 2.76 -5.36
N ALA A 21 5.11 1.67 -6.13
CA ALA A 21 5.91 1.61 -7.35
C ALA A 21 5.44 2.62 -8.40
N SER A 22 4.12 2.87 -8.52
CA SER A 22 3.58 3.92 -9.39
C SER A 22 4.07 5.31 -8.97
N LEU A 23 3.97 5.63 -7.68
CA LEU A 23 4.43 6.92 -7.14
C LEU A 23 5.95 7.08 -7.29
N ALA A 24 6.72 6.00 -7.10
CA ALA A 24 8.16 5.99 -7.26
C ALA A 24 8.59 6.21 -8.72
N CYS A 25 7.94 5.49 -9.64
CA CYS A 25 8.15 5.64 -11.09
C CYS A 25 7.95 7.09 -11.53
N LEU A 26 6.83 7.71 -11.12
CA LEU A 26 6.51 9.09 -11.47
C LEU A 26 7.36 10.14 -10.75
N SER A 27 7.90 9.83 -9.56
CA SER A 27 8.70 10.76 -8.77
C SER A 27 10.21 10.68 -9.04
N GLY A 28 10.66 9.75 -9.89
CA GLY A 28 12.02 9.72 -10.41
C GLY A 28 12.86 8.49 -10.05
N GLY A 29 12.27 7.31 -9.81
CA GLY A 29 13.01 6.05 -9.82
C GLY A 29 12.52 4.97 -8.86
N ASP A 30 13.40 4.01 -8.55
CA ASP A 30 13.08 2.81 -7.78
C ASP A 30 12.66 3.14 -6.33
N ALA A 31 11.73 2.35 -5.79
CA ALA A 31 11.29 2.43 -4.39
C ALA A 31 12.08 1.41 -3.54
N PRO A 32 12.69 1.82 -2.41
CA PRO A 32 13.29 0.89 -1.46
C PRO A 32 12.35 -0.24 -1.07
N LYS A 33 12.85 -1.48 -1.08
CA LYS A 33 12.08 -2.68 -0.68
C LYS A 33 11.49 -2.56 0.73
N SER A 34 12.17 -1.84 1.61
CA SER A 34 11.71 -1.55 2.97
C SER A 34 10.35 -0.85 3.03
N PHE A 35 9.95 -0.14 1.97
CA PHE A 35 8.65 0.53 1.89
C PHE A 35 7.48 -0.45 1.77
N PHE A 36 7.74 -1.70 1.39
CA PHE A 36 6.72 -2.67 1.02
C PHE A 36 6.52 -3.77 2.06
N PHE A 37 7.58 -4.10 2.77
CA PHE A 37 7.60 -5.25 3.67
C PHE A 37 7.54 -4.87 5.15
N GLY A 38 7.68 -3.57 5.48
CA GLY A 38 7.78 -3.15 6.88
C GLY A 38 9.05 -3.69 7.55
N ASP A 39 10.07 -4.06 6.77
CA ASP A 39 11.26 -4.75 7.27
C ASP A 39 12.25 -3.80 7.93
N GLU A 40 12.28 -2.54 7.49
CA GLU A 40 13.28 -1.57 7.93
C GLU A 40 12.59 -0.36 8.55
N PRO A 41 12.54 -0.29 9.89
CA PRO A 41 11.98 0.87 10.56
C PRO A 41 12.87 2.09 10.32
N TYR A 42 12.24 3.24 10.10
CA TYR A 42 12.94 4.52 10.06
C TYR A 42 13.13 5.03 11.48
N THR A 43 14.38 5.26 11.88
CA THR A 43 14.68 5.83 13.19
C THR A 43 14.49 7.35 13.12
N HIS A 44 13.43 7.85 13.72
CA HIS A 44 13.28 9.29 13.95
C HIS A 44 14.29 9.79 15.00
N GLU A 45 14.57 11.11 15.00
CA GLU A 45 15.43 11.76 16.02
C GLU A 45 14.97 11.51 17.47
N THR A 46 13.71 11.10 17.66
CA THR A 46 13.10 10.73 18.94
C THR A 46 13.41 9.29 19.40
N GLY A 47 14.07 8.48 18.56
CA GLY A 47 14.37 7.07 18.84
C GLY A 47 13.19 6.12 18.64
N HIS A 48 12.05 6.60 18.12
CA HIS A 48 10.95 5.72 17.68
C HIS A 48 11.26 5.13 16.30
N MET A 49 10.90 3.85 16.14
CA MET A 49 11.05 3.08 14.92
C MET A 49 9.69 3.03 14.24
N ASP A 50 9.51 3.83 13.19
CA ASP A 50 8.23 3.91 12.45
C ASP A 50 8.35 3.16 11.11
N HIS A 51 7.31 2.42 10.75
CA HIS A 51 7.14 1.90 9.39
C HIS A 51 6.24 2.83 8.55
N ILE A 52 6.48 2.87 7.24
CA ILE A 52 5.61 3.60 6.30
C ILE A 52 4.18 3.08 6.42
N GLY A 53 3.25 3.96 6.78
CA GLY A 53 1.85 3.60 6.92
C GLY A 53 1.42 3.35 8.37
N ASP A 54 2.34 3.30 9.34
CA ASP A 54 1.95 3.14 10.75
C ASP A 54 1.05 4.31 11.21
N LYS A 55 1.40 5.54 10.82
CA LYS A 55 0.57 6.74 11.05
C LYS A 55 -0.78 6.70 10.34
N LEU A 56 -0.90 5.91 9.26
CA LEU A 56 -2.16 5.72 8.55
C LEU A 56 -3.13 4.81 9.30
N LEU A 57 -2.63 4.01 10.24
CA LEU A 57 -3.44 3.13 11.08
C LEU A 57 -3.81 3.76 12.44
N GLU A 58 -3.08 4.79 12.88
CA GLU A 58 -3.36 5.50 14.14
C GLU A 58 -4.55 6.46 14.04
N ASP A 59 -4.85 6.94 12.83
CA ASP A 59 -5.90 7.94 12.58
C ASP A 59 -7.14 7.28 11.97
N GLU A 60 -8.02 6.74 12.84
CA GLU A 60 -9.26 6.07 12.42
C GLU A 60 -10.18 7.00 11.60
N ASP A 61 -10.10 8.32 11.80
CA ASP A 61 -10.90 9.32 11.07
C ASP A 61 -10.46 9.47 9.60
N ARG A 62 -9.22 9.06 9.26
CA ARG A 62 -8.73 9.04 7.86
C ARG A 62 -9.26 7.83 7.06
N ILE A 63 -9.86 6.86 7.73
CA ILE A 63 -10.34 5.62 7.12
C ILE A 63 -11.86 5.69 6.96
N ASP A 64 -12.32 6.16 5.80
CA ASP A 64 -13.73 6.06 5.43
C ASP A 64 -14.07 4.58 5.15
N THR A 65 -14.61 3.89 6.16
CA THR A 65 -14.84 2.42 6.19
C THR A 65 -16.06 1.95 5.40
N ALA A 66 -16.50 2.70 4.39
CA ALA A 66 -17.69 2.36 3.60
C ALA A 66 -17.54 1.09 2.74
N ALA A 67 -16.35 0.50 2.65
CA ALA A 67 -16.07 -0.66 1.82
C ALA A 67 -16.15 -1.98 2.62
N GLU A 68 -16.83 -2.99 2.08
CA GLU A 68 -16.81 -4.34 2.63
C GLU A 68 -15.41 -4.97 2.49
N PHE A 69 -14.85 -5.44 3.62
CA PHE A 69 -13.58 -6.16 3.67
C PHE A 69 -13.67 -7.34 4.65
N ARG A 70 -12.76 -8.31 4.49
CA ARG A 70 -12.63 -9.46 5.40
C ARG A 70 -11.71 -9.13 6.56
N GLU A 71 -12.24 -9.20 7.77
CA GLU A 71 -11.52 -8.83 9.00
C GLU A 71 -10.27 -9.70 9.22
N GLU A 72 -10.30 -10.97 8.84
CA GLU A 72 -9.17 -11.88 9.01
C GLU A 72 -7.96 -11.47 8.16
N VAL A 73 -8.21 -10.97 6.94
CA VAL A 73 -7.15 -10.45 6.08
C VAL A 73 -6.62 -9.13 6.62
N TYR A 74 -7.51 -8.26 7.11
CA TYR A 74 -7.11 -6.99 7.72
C TYR A 74 -6.24 -7.21 8.97
N ALA A 75 -6.67 -8.05 9.89
CA ALA A 75 -5.90 -8.42 11.09
C ALA A 75 -4.53 -9.02 10.75
N ALA A 76 -4.47 -9.88 9.72
CA ALA A 76 -3.21 -10.42 9.23
C ALA A 76 -2.26 -9.35 8.69
N LEU A 77 -2.78 -8.33 7.97
CA LEU A 77 -1.97 -7.21 7.47
C LEU A 77 -1.49 -6.29 8.60
N CYS A 78 -2.27 -6.17 9.69
CA CYS A 78 -1.87 -5.46 10.92
C CYS A 78 -0.84 -6.23 11.76
N GLY A 79 -0.49 -7.46 11.37
CA GLY A 79 0.47 -8.31 12.09
C GLY A 79 -0.08 -8.92 13.38
N GLU A 80 -1.41 -9.09 13.49
CA GLU A 80 -2.02 -9.81 14.61
C GLU A 80 -1.68 -11.30 14.49
N ALA A 81 -0.77 -11.77 15.37
CA ALA A 81 -0.23 -13.11 15.33
C ALA A 81 -1.33 -14.18 15.52
N GLY A 82 -1.34 -15.19 14.63
CA GLY A 82 -2.17 -16.39 14.77
C GLY A 82 -3.31 -16.54 13.75
N MET A 83 -3.59 -15.55 12.90
CA MET A 83 -4.73 -15.61 11.96
C MET A 83 -4.42 -16.27 10.61
N MET A 84 -3.15 -16.31 10.22
CA MET A 84 -2.68 -17.09 9.07
C MET A 84 -1.50 -17.97 9.50
N GLU A 85 -1.78 -19.26 9.74
CA GLU A 85 -0.73 -20.28 9.77
C GLU A 85 -0.19 -20.44 8.34
N THR A 86 0.65 -19.50 7.91
CA THR A 86 1.36 -19.54 6.63
C THR A 86 2.82 -19.83 6.92
N SER A 87 3.24 -21.03 6.54
CA SER A 87 4.62 -21.47 6.45
C SER A 87 5.49 -20.39 5.80
N SER A 88 6.38 -19.77 6.58
CA SER A 88 7.52 -18.91 6.21
C SER A 88 7.30 -17.77 5.19
N CYS A 89 6.07 -17.50 4.76
CA CYS A 89 5.76 -16.46 3.79
C CYS A 89 5.35 -15.21 4.58
N ASP A 90 6.36 -14.39 4.89
CA ASP A 90 6.25 -12.97 5.18
C ASP A 90 5.13 -12.57 6.18
N THR A 91 5.34 -12.90 7.45
CA THR A 91 4.47 -12.55 8.59
C THR A 91 4.63 -11.11 9.08
N HIS A 92 5.34 -10.26 8.34
CA HIS A 92 5.60 -8.88 8.75
C HIS A 92 4.37 -8.00 8.55
N LYS A 93 4.26 -6.97 9.41
CA LYS A 93 3.20 -5.96 9.31
C LYS A 93 3.26 -5.29 7.95
N ALA A 94 2.11 -5.08 7.33
CA ALA A 94 1.96 -4.38 6.07
C ALA A 94 0.97 -3.22 6.25
N PRO A 95 1.33 -2.17 7.01
CA PRO A 95 0.40 -1.14 7.44
C PRO A 95 -0.19 -0.33 6.27
N LEU A 96 0.60 -0.03 5.24
CA LEU A 96 0.07 0.57 4.01
C LEU A 96 -0.96 -0.33 3.31
N ALA A 97 -0.71 -1.64 3.27
CA ALA A 97 -1.62 -2.61 2.68
C ALA A 97 -2.91 -2.73 3.52
N ALA A 98 -2.81 -2.69 4.85
CA ALA A 98 -3.95 -2.66 5.76
C ALA A 98 -4.81 -1.40 5.55
N PHE A 99 -4.18 -0.23 5.46
CA PHE A 99 -4.85 1.05 5.17
C PHE A 99 -5.59 1.00 3.82
N LEU A 100 -4.90 0.58 2.74
CA LEU A 100 -5.50 0.47 1.41
C LEU A 100 -6.66 -0.54 1.39
N TYR A 101 -6.52 -1.66 2.10
CA TYR A 101 -7.56 -2.67 2.16
C TYR A 101 -8.80 -2.19 2.91
N ARG A 102 -8.61 -1.51 4.04
CA ARG A 102 -9.74 -1.02 4.83
C ARG A 102 -10.49 0.13 4.15
N THR A 103 -9.80 0.93 3.34
CA THR A 103 -10.41 2.03 2.58
C THR A 103 -11.06 1.59 1.27
N MET A 104 -10.50 0.60 0.57
CA MET A 104 -10.98 0.18 -0.76
C MET A 104 -11.85 -1.08 -0.73
N GLY A 105 -11.62 -1.97 0.23
CA GLY A 105 -12.25 -3.29 0.29
C GLY A 105 -11.80 -4.25 -0.81
N ASP A 106 -12.26 -5.50 -0.71
CA ASP A 106 -11.86 -6.59 -1.61
C ASP A 106 -12.25 -6.29 -3.07
N ASN A 107 -13.52 -5.92 -3.28
CA ASN A 107 -14.09 -5.75 -4.61
C ASN A 107 -13.37 -4.65 -5.43
N ARG A 108 -13.04 -3.51 -4.81
CA ARG A 108 -12.37 -2.42 -5.54
C ARG A 108 -10.92 -2.76 -5.83
N ILE A 109 -10.19 -3.34 -4.87
CA ILE A 109 -8.80 -3.76 -5.09
C ILE A 109 -8.73 -4.79 -6.21
N SER A 110 -9.57 -5.83 -6.14
CA SER A 110 -9.65 -6.87 -7.17
C SER A 110 -9.95 -6.27 -8.55
N LYS A 111 -10.89 -5.32 -8.62
CA LYS A 111 -11.23 -4.62 -9.87
C LYS A 111 -10.08 -3.77 -10.42
N VAL A 112 -9.39 -2.99 -9.57
CA VAL A 112 -8.27 -2.15 -10.03
C VAL A 112 -7.11 -3.00 -10.52
N LEU A 113 -6.76 -4.08 -9.80
CA LEU A 113 -5.71 -5.02 -10.21
C LEU A 113 -6.03 -5.66 -11.57
N GLN A 114 -7.30 -5.99 -11.82
CA GLN A 114 -7.77 -6.53 -13.10
C GLN A 114 -7.74 -5.46 -14.21
N ASP A 115 -8.34 -4.29 -13.98
CA ASP A 115 -8.42 -3.19 -14.96
C ASP A 115 -7.02 -2.69 -15.38
N CYS A 116 -6.03 -2.80 -14.50
CA CYS A 116 -4.65 -2.39 -14.74
C CYS A 116 -3.72 -3.55 -15.15
N HIS A 117 -4.26 -4.75 -15.36
CA HIS A 117 -3.50 -5.94 -15.78
C HIS A 117 -2.31 -6.30 -14.86
N ILE A 118 -2.40 -5.95 -13.57
CA ILE A 118 -1.31 -6.15 -12.58
C ILE A 118 -1.08 -7.64 -12.29
N LEU A 119 -2.09 -8.48 -12.50
CA LEU A 119 -2.02 -9.93 -12.26
C LEU A 119 -1.53 -10.73 -13.48
N ASP A 120 -1.41 -10.11 -14.66
CA ASP A 120 -1.20 -10.82 -15.93
C ASP A 120 0.29 -11.10 -16.25
N GLY A 121 1.23 -10.60 -15.43
CA GLY A 121 2.67 -10.78 -15.68
C GLY A 121 3.56 -9.97 -14.74
N PRO A 122 4.89 -9.97 -14.96
CA PRO A 122 5.82 -9.15 -14.18
C PRO A 122 5.47 -7.68 -14.39
N VAL A 123 4.96 -7.02 -13.35
CA VAL A 123 4.42 -5.67 -13.38
C VAL A 123 5.43 -4.68 -13.98
N PRO A 124 5.29 -4.28 -15.26
CA PRO A 124 6.08 -3.20 -15.81
C PRO A 124 5.31 -1.92 -15.51
N LEU A 125 5.58 -1.33 -14.34
CA LEU A 125 5.07 -0.01 -14.02
C LEU A 125 5.92 1.03 -14.74
N ASP A 126 5.60 1.25 -16.02
CA ASP A 126 6.04 2.44 -16.73
C ASP A 126 5.19 3.66 -16.34
N GLU A 127 5.50 4.81 -16.92
CA GLU A 127 4.82 6.08 -16.59
C GLU A 127 3.31 6.01 -16.88
N ASP A 128 2.93 5.44 -18.02
CA ASP A 128 1.53 5.35 -18.46
C ASP A 128 0.73 4.39 -17.57
N ALA A 129 1.29 3.22 -17.26
CA ALA A 129 0.67 2.26 -16.33
C ALA A 129 0.55 2.83 -14.91
N SER A 130 1.55 3.60 -14.46
CA SER A 130 1.54 4.26 -13.16
C SER A 130 0.41 5.29 -13.07
N TRP A 131 0.26 6.13 -14.09
CA TRP A 131 -0.86 7.06 -14.17
C TRP A 131 -2.21 6.37 -14.27
N ALA A 132 -2.31 5.29 -15.06
CA ALA A 132 -3.53 4.52 -15.21
C ALA A 132 -3.99 3.95 -13.86
N LEU A 133 -3.06 3.39 -13.07
CA LEU A 133 -3.34 2.89 -11.73
C LEU A 133 -3.77 4.01 -10.78
N LEU A 134 -2.96 5.07 -10.63
CA LEU A 134 -3.24 6.12 -9.66
C LEU A 134 -4.57 6.85 -9.94
N ARG A 135 -4.95 7.02 -11.21
CA ARG A 135 -6.24 7.62 -11.59
C ARG A 135 -7.46 6.74 -11.29
N LYS A 136 -7.28 5.44 -11.03
CA LYS A 136 -8.35 4.54 -10.58
C LYS A 136 -8.58 4.61 -9.07
N LEU A 137 -7.64 5.16 -8.31
CA LEU A 137 -7.77 5.32 -6.87
C LEU A 137 -8.49 6.63 -6.54
N PRO A 138 -9.31 6.65 -5.47
CA PRO A 138 -9.81 7.89 -4.89
C PRO A 138 -8.66 8.85 -4.58
N ARG A 139 -8.76 10.10 -5.04
CA ARG A 139 -7.76 11.15 -4.78
C ARG A 139 -7.33 11.26 -3.30
N PRO A 140 -8.23 11.20 -2.30
CA PRO A 140 -7.83 11.27 -0.89
C PRO A 140 -6.87 10.16 -0.47
N ILE A 141 -7.03 8.95 -1.03
CA ILE A 141 -6.13 7.82 -0.78
C ILE A 141 -4.76 8.11 -1.38
N VAL A 142 -4.71 8.55 -2.64
CA VAL A 142 -3.42 8.84 -3.31
C VAL A 142 -2.67 9.97 -2.61
N CYS A 143 -3.37 11.04 -2.22
CA CYS A 143 -2.81 12.13 -1.40
C CYS A 143 -2.24 11.61 -0.09
N THR A 144 -3.02 10.83 0.65
CA THR A 144 -2.60 10.28 1.95
C THR A 144 -1.36 9.40 1.85
N VAL A 145 -1.29 8.53 0.83
CA VAL A 145 -0.12 7.66 0.60
C VAL A 145 1.09 8.47 0.14
N ALA A 146 0.91 9.47 -0.73
CA ALA A 146 1.99 10.34 -1.19
C ALA A 146 2.55 11.21 -0.06
N GLU A 147 1.69 11.76 0.81
CA GLU A 147 2.08 12.49 2.02
C GLU A 147 2.92 11.61 2.93
N GLU A 148 2.46 10.39 3.19
CA GLU A 148 3.20 9.43 4.01
C GLU A 148 4.59 9.18 3.40
N ILE A 149 4.68 8.81 2.11
CA ILE A 149 5.97 8.59 1.43
C ILE A 149 6.87 9.83 1.46
N SER A 150 6.30 11.03 1.32
CA SER A 150 7.05 12.29 1.34
C SER A 150 7.70 12.56 2.70
N SER A 151 7.09 12.09 3.79
CA SER A 151 7.63 12.23 5.15
C SER A 151 8.90 11.40 5.37
N PHE A 152 9.06 10.30 4.62
CA PHE A 152 10.26 9.45 4.65
C PHE A 152 11.27 9.82 3.54
N THR A 153 10.84 10.54 2.50
CA THR A 153 11.68 10.90 1.35
C THR A 153 11.55 12.38 0.99
N VAL A 154 12.14 13.26 1.81
CA VAL A 154 12.09 14.72 1.63
C VAL A 154 12.54 15.17 0.24
N SER A 155 13.52 14.49 -0.36
CA SER A 155 14.01 14.80 -1.71
C SER A 155 12.97 14.59 -2.83
N ARG A 156 11.90 13.81 -2.56
CA ARG A 156 10.83 13.48 -3.51
C ARG A 156 9.54 14.27 -3.28
N ALA A 157 9.42 15.00 -2.17
CA ALA A 157 8.20 15.74 -1.81
C ALA A 157 7.71 16.67 -2.94
N ALA A 158 8.61 17.48 -3.51
CA ALA A 158 8.26 18.40 -4.60
C ALA A 158 7.88 17.71 -5.93
N ALA A 159 8.28 16.45 -6.13
CA ALA A 159 7.84 15.65 -7.28
C ALA A 159 6.46 15.03 -7.02
N LEU A 160 6.24 14.52 -5.82
CA LEU A 160 4.95 14.01 -5.36
C LEU A 160 3.87 15.09 -5.40
N ASP A 161 4.16 16.31 -4.97
CA ASP A 161 3.21 17.44 -5.07
C ASP A 161 2.77 17.71 -6.51
N ARG A 162 3.70 17.65 -7.47
CA ARG A 162 3.39 17.83 -8.90
C ARG A 162 2.52 16.70 -9.44
N ILE A 163 2.76 15.47 -8.99
CA ILE A 163 1.92 14.32 -9.33
C ILE A 163 0.50 14.54 -8.78
N LEU A 164 0.37 14.94 -7.51
CA LEU A 164 -0.92 15.18 -6.86
C LEU A 164 -1.72 16.33 -7.49
N GLN A 165 -1.04 17.34 -8.07
CA GLN A 165 -1.69 18.40 -8.84
C GLN A 165 -2.21 17.94 -10.21
N SER A 166 -1.71 16.82 -10.72
CA SER A 166 -2.02 16.28 -12.05
C SER A 166 -3.00 15.10 -12.03
N LEU A 167 -3.45 14.69 -10.83
CA LEU A 167 -4.55 13.74 -10.57
C LEU A 167 -5.90 14.46 -10.52
#